data_AF-A0A521K1G3-F1
#
_entry.id   AF-A0A521K1G3-F1
#
_cell.length_a   1.000
_cell.length_b   1.000
_cell.length_c   1.000
_cell.angle_alpha   90.00
_cell.angle_beta   90.00
_cell.angle_gamma   90.00
#
_symmetry.space_group_name_H-M   'P 1'
#
loop_
_entity.id
_entity.type
_entity.pdbx_description
1 polymer ?
#
loop_
_entity_poly.entity_id
_entity_poly.type
_entity_poly.pdbx_seq_one_letter_code
_entity_poly.pdbx_strand_id
1 'polypeptide(L)'
;MVKTSKLPEDNVRAVGRVVVNFQYLEFTIVQLIWIMTGPDENIGQRITAGVPFTKLCELLSSIFHYHIKDSSVVEKFEHLMTQARNVNTDRNRIVHSWWFTDLDGGAPSRLKPKAKGAQYDSENIDADAVSTSISKLASDFEKFIDELYQANLIRRKPGISLDSLR
;
A
#
# COMPACT_ATOMS: atom_id res chain seq x y z
N MET A 1 -5.03 -16.86 -34.04
CA MET A 1 -4.24 -17.22 -32.85
C MET A 1 -3.32 -16.03 -32.54
N VAL A 2 -3.58 -15.30 -31.46
CA VAL A 2 -2.75 -14.15 -31.08
C VAL A 2 -1.41 -14.68 -30.60
N LYS A 3 -0.31 -14.33 -31.30
CA LYS A 3 1.04 -14.64 -30.83
C LYS A 3 1.34 -13.72 -29.65
N THR A 4 1.23 -14.21 -28.43
CA THR A 4 1.61 -13.45 -27.24
C THR A 4 3.13 -13.41 -27.14
N SER A 5 3.74 -12.23 -27.29
CA SER A 5 5.12 -12.00 -26.88
C SER A 5 5.18 -11.71 -25.37
N LYS A 6 6.32 -12.03 -24.76
CA LYS A 6 6.59 -11.73 -23.35
C LYS A 6 6.51 -10.21 -23.12
N LEU A 7 6.00 -9.81 -21.96
CA LEU A 7 6.03 -8.41 -21.52
C LEU A 7 7.50 -7.91 -21.49
N PRO A 8 7.80 -6.68 -21.96
CA PRO A 8 9.15 -6.13 -21.92
C PRO A 8 9.68 -6.06 -20.49
N GLU A 9 11.00 -6.22 -20.34
CA GLU A 9 11.62 -6.33 -19.02
C GLU A 9 11.37 -5.10 -18.14
N ASP A 10 11.38 -3.90 -18.72
CA ASP A 10 11.12 -2.66 -17.97
C ASP A 10 9.71 -2.61 -17.39
N ASN A 11 8.72 -3.14 -18.10
CA ASN A 11 7.35 -3.24 -17.57
C ASN A 11 7.25 -4.27 -16.45
N VAL A 12 7.96 -5.41 -16.56
CA VAL A 12 8.04 -6.39 -15.49
C VAL A 12 8.68 -5.76 -14.25
N ARG A 13 9.76 -4.99 -14.40
CA ARG A 13 10.40 -4.24 -13.32
C ARG A 13 9.45 -3.24 -12.68
N ALA A 14 8.71 -2.47 -13.47
CA ALA A 14 7.73 -1.50 -12.97
C ALA A 14 6.63 -2.16 -12.12
N VAL A 15 6.06 -3.28 -12.60
CA VAL A 15 5.10 -4.09 -11.81
C VAL A 15 5.74 -4.62 -10.53
N GLY A 16 6.98 -5.10 -10.60
CA GLY A 16 7.73 -5.56 -9.42
C GLY A 16 7.91 -4.46 -8.37
N ARG A 17 8.24 -3.23 -8.79
CA ARG A 17 8.35 -2.07 -7.89
C ARG A 17 7.03 -1.76 -7.19
N VAL A 18 5.91 -1.81 -7.91
CA VAL A 18 4.56 -1.65 -7.31
C VAL A 18 4.34 -2.67 -6.21
N VAL A 19 4.67 -3.95 -6.44
CA VAL A 19 4.48 -5.02 -5.43
C VAL A 19 5.35 -4.79 -4.20
N VAL A 20 6.65 -4.57 -4.38
CA VAL A 20 7.60 -4.42 -3.26
C VAL A 20 7.30 -3.16 -2.45
N ASN A 21 7.05 -2.03 -3.11
CA ASN A 21 6.71 -0.78 -2.42
C ASN A 21 5.38 -0.90 -1.68
N PHE A 22 4.41 -1.64 -2.23
CA PHE A 22 3.13 -1.87 -1.57
C PHE A 22 3.27 -2.75 -0.33
N GLN A 23 4.11 -3.78 -0.39
CA GLN A 23 4.45 -4.60 0.78
C GLN A 23 5.10 -3.77 1.89
N TYR A 24 5.96 -2.81 1.51
CA TYR A 24 6.55 -1.89 2.46
C TYR A 24 5.50 -1.02 3.14
N LEU A 25 4.60 -0.37 2.38
CA LEU A 25 3.48 0.40 2.91
C LEU A 25 2.58 -0.44 3.85
N GLU A 26 2.25 -1.66 3.43
CA GLU A 26 1.46 -2.60 4.25
C GLU A 26 2.16 -2.90 5.58
N PHE A 27 3.47 -3.14 5.55
CA PHE A 27 4.25 -3.34 6.76
C PHE A 27 4.28 -2.11 7.67
N THR A 28 4.41 -0.90 7.12
CA THR A 28 4.34 0.35 7.90
C THR A 28 3.00 0.50 8.63
N ILE A 29 1.89 0.20 7.96
CA ILE A 29 0.54 0.22 8.56
C ILE A 29 0.43 -0.85 9.66
N VAL A 30 0.93 -2.06 9.40
CA VAL A 30 0.96 -3.17 10.37
C VAL A 30 1.77 -2.80 11.62
N GLN A 31 2.94 -2.17 11.45
CA GLN A 31 3.75 -1.71 12.57
C GLN A 31 3.02 -0.68 13.42
N LEU A 32 2.31 0.28 12.80
CA LEU A 32 1.52 1.24 13.56
C LEU A 32 0.39 0.57 14.34
N ILE A 33 -0.27 -0.45 13.76
CA ILE A 33 -1.24 -1.28 14.49
C ILE A 33 -0.57 -1.92 15.71
N TRP A 34 0.62 -2.51 15.56
CA TRP A 34 1.33 -3.16 16.68
C TRP A 34 1.65 -2.18 17.80
N ILE A 35 2.19 -1.00 17.45
CA ILE A 35 2.53 0.06 18.41
C ILE A 35 1.31 0.52 19.19
N MET A 36 0.16 0.65 18.53
CA MET A 36 -1.06 1.16 19.16
C MET A 36 -1.87 0.09 19.90
N THR A 37 -1.73 -1.19 19.56
CA THR A 37 -2.51 -2.28 20.18
C THR A 37 -2.08 -2.56 21.62
N GLY A 38 -0.82 -2.28 21.99
CA GLY A 38 -0.35 -2.46 23.35
C GLY A 38 1.15 -2.73 23.45
N PRO A 39 1.64 -3.09 24.65
CA PRO A 39 3.06 -3.32 24.89
C PRO A 39 3.60 -4.63 24.30
N ASP A 40 2.73 -5.59 23.99
CA ASP A 40 3.12 -6.90 23.45
C ASP A 40 2.92 -6.95 21.93
N GLU A 41 4.02 -6.79 21.20
CA GLU A 41 4.02 -6.88 19.73
C GLU A 41 3.58 -8.26 19.22
N ASN A 42 3.74 -9.33 19.99
CA ASN A 42 3.28 -10.66 19.56
C ASN A 42 1.76 -10.68 19.39
N ILE A 43 1.03 -9.91 20.20
CA ILE A 43 -0.42 -9.75 20.06
C ILE A 43 -0.72 -9.03 18.75
N GLY A 44 -0.02 -7.92 18.47
CA GLY A 44 -0.16 -7.19 17.20
C GLY A 44 0.11 -8.07 15.98
N GLN A 45 1.20 -8.83 16.00
CA GLN A 45 1.57 -9.76 14.93
C GLN A 45 0.50 -10.83 14.73
N ARG A 46 -0.03 -11.42 15.81
CA ARG A 46 -1.10 -12.42 15.74
C ARG A 46 -2.40 -11.86 15.16
N ILE A 47 -2.76 -10.62 15.53
CA ILE A 47 -4.00 -9.98 15.05
C ILE A 47 -3.90 -9.62 13.57
N THR A 48 -2.72 -9.23 13.10
CA THR A 48 -2.49 -8.75 11.71
C THR A 48 -2.10 -9.87 10.74
N ALA A 49 -1.71 -11.05 11.24
CA ALA A 49 -1.31 -12.18 10.42
C ALA A 49 -2.42 -12.61 9.45
N GLY A 50 -2.12 -12.61 8.15
CA GLY A 50 -3.06 -13.03 7.11
C GLY A 50 -4.26 -12.10 6.89
N VAL A 51 -4.26 -10.92 7.51
CA VAL A 51 -5.34 -9.94 7.36
C VAL A 51 -5.17 -9.20 6.03
N PRO A 52 -6.20 -9.15 5.16
CA PRO A 52 -6.12 -8.38 3.91
C PRO A 52 -5.91 -6.89 4.17
N PHE A 53 -5.19 -6.21 3.28
CA PHE A 53 -4.87 -4.77 3.40
C PHE A 53 -6.08 -3.88 3.75
N THR A 54 -7.24 -4.07 3.10
CA THR A 54 -8.45 -3.29 3.42
C THR A 54 -8.89 -3.47 4.88
N LYS A 55 -8.76 -4.68 5.43
CA LYS A 55 -9.07 -4.98 6.84
C LYS A 55 -7.99 -4.45 7.79
N LEU A 56 -6.73 -4.41 7.37
CA LEU A 56 -5.69 -3.69 8.10
C LEU A 56 -6.01 -2.19 8.20
N CYS A 57 -6.47 -1.57 7.11
CA CYS A 57 -6.90 -0.17 7.12
C CYS A 57 -8.08 0.07 8.08
N GLU A 58 -9.10 -0.77 8.04
CA GLU A 58 -10.25 -0.68 8.95
C GLU A 58 -9.81 -0.83 10.42
N LEU A 59 -8.97 -1.82 10.70
CA LEU A 59 -8.44 -2.09 12.04
C LEU A 59 -7.62 -0.90 12.55
N LEU A 60 -6.69 -0.38 11.74
CA LEU A 60 -5.90 0.79 12.09
C LEU A 60 -6.80 2.00 12.35
N SER A 61 -7.77 2.30 11.48
CA SER A 61 -8.73 3.39 11.72
C SER A 61 -9.51 3.22 13.02
N SER A 62 -9.93 2.00 13.37
CA SER A 62 -10.64 1.73 14.61
C SER A 62 -9.76 1.99 15.84
N ILE A 63 -8.54 1.46 15.84
CA ILE A 63 -7.57 1.62 16.94
C ILE A 63 -7.17 3.10 17.06
N PHE A 64 -6.89 3.75 15.93
CA PHE A 64 -6.47 5.14 15.89
C PHE A 64 -7.51 6.07 16.52
N HIS A 65 -8.77 5.98 16.09
CA HIS A 65 -9.85 6.79 16.65
C HIS A 65 -10.18 6.43 18.10
N TYR A 66 -9.86 5.22 18.56
CA TYR A 66 -10.02 4.87 19.96
C TYR A 66 -9.02 5.67 20.82
N HIS A 67 -7.75 5.73 20.41
CA HIS A 67 -6.67 6.34 21.18
C HIS A 67 -6.50 7.86 20.99
N ILE A 68 -6.71 8.36 19.77
CA ILE A 68 -6.39 9.75 19.41
C ILE A 68 -7.67 10.53 19.16
N LYS A 69 -7.82 11.65 19.87
CA LYS A 69 -8.99 12.55 19.80
C LYS A 69 -8.67 13.94 19.26
N ASP A 70 -7.40 14.25 19.08
CA ASP A 70 -6.97 15.53 18.51
C ASP A 70 -7.45 15.62 17.05
N SER A 71 -8.31 16.60 16.76
CA SER A 71 -8.95 16.74 15.45
C SER A 71 -7.95 16.98 14.33
N SER A 72 -6.86 17.70 14.59
CA SER A 72 -5.85 18.02 13.58
C SER A 72 -5.02 16.80 13.20
N VAL A 73 -4.73 15.94 14.17
CA VAL A 73 -4.01 14.68 13.96
C VAL A 73 -4.93 13.66 13.28
N VAL A 74 -6.21 13.61 13.67
CA VAL A 74 -7.23 12.76 13.04
C VAL A 74 -7.44 13.14 11.56
N GLU A 75 -7.49 14.42 11.22
CA GLU A 75 -7.64 14.87 9.84
C GLU A 75 -6.46 14.42 8.96
N LYS A 76 -5.23 14.57 9.45
CA LYS A 76 -4.02 14.07 8.77
C LYS A 76 -4.09 12.56 8.57
N PHE A 77 -4.48 11.82 9.61
CA PHE A 77 -4.63 10.37 9.53
C PHE A 77 -5.66 9.95 8.46
N GLU A 78 -6.84 10.55 8.45
CA GLU A 78 -7.88 10.22 7.47
C GLU A 78 -7.48 10.56 6.02
N HIS A 79 -6.66 11.60 5.84
CA HIS A 79 -6.04 11.88 4.55
C HIS A 79 -5.14 10.73 4.10
N LEU A 80 -4.22 10.27 4.95
CA LEU A 80 -3.32 9.15 4.66
C LEU A 80 -4.10 7.85 4.40
N MET A 81 -5.15 7.58 5.18
CA MET A 81 -6.01 6.40 5.00
C MET A 81 -6.77 6.44 3.69
N THR A 82 -7.21 7.62 3.24
CA THR A 82 -7.83 7.80 1.92
C THR A 82 -6.83 7.49 0.81
N GLN A 83 -5.60 8.00 0.92
CA GLN A 83 -4.53 7.69 -0.03
C GLN A 83 -4.19 6.20 -0.06
N ALA A 84 -4.14 5.53 1.11
CA ALA A 84 -3.87 4.10 1.22
C ALA A 84 -4.91 3.25 0.48
N ARG A 85 -6.20 3.60 0.60
CA ARG A 85 -7.30 2.93 -0.12
C ARG A 85 -7.19 3.13 -1.63
N ASN A 86 -6.80 4.33 -2.07
CA ASN A 86 -6.61 4.64 -3.49
C ASN A 86 -5.45 3.83 -4.09
N VAL A 87 -4.26 3.85 -3.45
CA VAL A 87 -3.11 3.09 -3.97
C VAL A 87 -3.34 1.58 -3.92
N ASN A 88 -4.12 1.06 -2.98
CA ASN A 88 -4.54 -0.34 -2.99
C ASN A 88 -5.43 -0.67 -4.20
N THR A 89 -6.33 0.24 -4.57
CA THR A 89 -7.15 0.10 -5.78
C THR A 89 -6.26 0.07 -7.03
N ASP A 90 -5.29 0.97 -7.12
CA ASP A 90 -4.36 1.04 -8.26
C ASP A 90 -3.39 -0.15 -8.31
N ARG A 91 -2.87 -0.60 -7.17
CA ARG A 91 -2.09 -1.84 -7.07
C ARG A 91 -2.90 -3.05 -7.48
N ASN A 92 -4.14 -3.18 -7.02
CA ASN A 92 -5.00 -4.30 -7.40
C ASN A 92 -5.29 -4.29 -8.89
N ARG A 93 -5.45 -3.09 -9.46
CA ARG A 93 -5.52 -2.93 -10.91
C ARG A 93 -4.24 -3.50 -11.54
N ILE A 94 -3.04 -3.06 -11.18
CA ILE A 94 -1.80 -3.49 -11.83
C ILE A 94 -1.54 -5.01 -11.66
N VAL A 95 -1.68 -5.53 -10.44
CA VAL A 95 -1.27 -6.90 -10.09
C VAL A 95 -2.25 -7.95 -10.61
N HIS A 96 -3.55 -7.66 -10.64
CA HIS A 96 -4.58 -8.61 -11.10
C HIS A 96 -4.93 -8.45 -12.59
N SER A 97 -4.01 -7.87 -13.35
CA SER A 97 -4.16 -7.65 -14.79
C SER A 97 -3.50 -8.72 -15.63
N TRP A 98 -4.11 -8.98 -16.77
CA TRP A 98 -3.49 -9.77 -17.83
C TRP A 98 -2.67 -8.81 -18.70
N TRP A 99 -1.35 -8.91 -18.60
CA TRP A 99 -0.41 -8.08 -19.35
C TRP A 99 -0.05 -8.74 -20.68
N PHE A 100 -0.10 -7.98 -21.76
CA PHE A 100 0.32 -8.42 -23.09
C PHE A 100 0.85 -7.21 -23.87
N THR A 101 1.78 -7.44 -24.77
CA THR A 101 2.13 -6.46 -25.80
C THR A 101 1.32 -6.77 -27.05
N ASP A 102 0.94 -5.74 -27.81
CA ASP A 102 0.47 -5.99 -29.17
C ASP A 102 1.61 -6.57 -30.04
N LEU A 103 1.25 -7.07 -31.22
CA LEU A 103 2.16 -7.76 -32.12
C LEU A 103 3.25 -6.86 -32.74
N ASP A 104 3.05 -5.54 -32.73
CA ASP A 104 3.94 -4.55 -33.34
C ASP A 104 4.97 -3.98 -32.34
N GLY A 105 5.09 -4.60 -31.16
CA GLY A 105 5.92 -4.07 -30.07
C GLY A 105 5.33 -2.80 -29.46
N GLY A 106 4.01 -2.61 -29.61
CA GLY A 106 3.27 -1.46 -29.11
C GLY A 106 3.22 -1.37 -27.58
N ALA A 107 2.59 -0.29 -27.10
CA ALA A 107 2.49 0.01 -25.68
C ALA A 107 1.87 -1.17 -24.88
N PRO A 108 2.37 -1.44 -23.66
CA PRO A 108 1.85 -2.52 -22.82
C PRO A 108 0.36 -2.31 -22.60
N SER A 109 -0.42 -3.30 -22.98
CA SER A 109 -1.87 -3.28 -22.84
C SER A 109 -2.29 -4.31 -21.80
N ARG A 110 -3.40 -4.01 -21.14
CA ARG A 110 -3.98 -4.86 -20.11
C ARG A 110 -5.37 -5.29 -20.53
N LEU A 111 -5.72 -6.56 -20.33
CA LEU A 111 -7.11 -7.04 -20.42
C LEU A 111 -7.72 -7.08 -19.02
N LYS A 112 -8.86 -6.39 -18.86
CA LYS A 112 -9.76 -6.60 -17.72
C LYS A 112 -10.95 -7.45 -18.21
N PRO A 113 -11.09 -8.73 -17.79
CA PRO A 113 -12.30 -9.47 -18.09
C PRO A 113 -13.50 -8.81 -17.38
N LYS A 114 -14.44 -8.26 -18.14
CA LYS A 114 -15.75 -7.84 -17.61
C LYS A 114 -16.69 -9.03 -17.61
N ALA A 115 -17.40 -9.26 -16.49
CA ALA A 115 -18.45 -10.28 -16.43
C ALA A 115 -19.65 -9.82 -17.30
N LYS A 116 -20.11 -10.71 -18.20
CA LYS A 116 -21.14 -10.54 -19.25
C LYS A 116 -20.75 -9.66 -20.45
N GLY A 117 -20.51 -10.28 -21.61
CA GLY A 117 -20.56 -9.63 -22.93
C GLY A 117 -19.29 -8.87 -23.33
N ALA A 118 -18.19 -9.61 -23.47
CA ALA A 118 -16.90 -9.27 -24.10
C ALA A 118 -16.76 -7.88 -24.77
N GLN A 119 -16.36 -6.88 -23.99
CA GLN A 119 -15.56 -5.75 -24.47
C GLN A 119 -14.32 -5.64 -23.57
N TYR A 120 -13.14 -5.66 -24.18
CA TYR A 120 -11.87 -5.45 -23.49
C TYR A 120 -11.64 -3.95 -23.35
N ASP A 121 -11.51 -3.48 -22.11
CA ASP A 121 -11.01 -2.13 -21.84
C ASP A 121 -9.48 -2.18 -21.82
N SER A 122 -8.85 -1.49 -22.78
CA SER A 122 -7.41 -1.21 -22.74
C SER A 122 -7.21 0.15 -22.09
N GLU A 123 -6.55 0.16 -20.94
CA GLU A 123 -6.15 1.38 -20.26
C GLU A 123 -4.63 1.36 -20.08
N ASN A 124 -3.98 2.47 -20.41
CA ASN A 124 -2.57 2.65 -20.14
C ASN A 124 -2.42 3.05 -18.66
N ILE A 125 -1.96 2.13 -17.82
CA ILE A 125 -1.67 2.40 -16.41
C ILE A 125 -0.16 2.57 -16.26
N ASP A 126 0.25 3.74 -15.82
CA ASP A 126 1.64 4.05 -15.51
C ASP A 126 2.05 3.38 -14.18
N ALA A 127 2.64 2.19 -14.27
CA ALA A 127 3.08 1.43 -13.12
C ALA A 127 4.21 2.14 -12.34
N ASP A 128 5.05 2.93 -13.00
CA ASP A 128 6.12 3.68 -12.33
C ASP A 128 5.54 4.85 -11.53
N ALA A 129 4.54 5.54 -12.07
CA ALA A 129 3.80 6.57 -11.32
C ALA A 129 3.11 5.97 -10.09
N VAL A 130 2.42 4.84 -10.23
CA VAL A 130 1.76 4.15 -9.10
C VAL A 130 2.79 3.71 -8.06
N SER A 131 3.90 3.12 -8.48
CA SER A 131 5.02 2.74 -7.61
C SER A 131 5.53 3.95 -6.82
N THR A 132 5.74 5.09 -7.49
CA THR A 132 6.21 6.33 -6.87
C THR A 132 5.20 6.86 -5.84
N SER A 133 3.90 6.85 -6.16
CA SER A 133 2.85 7.24 -5.23
C SER A 133 2.81 6.35 -3.98
N ILE A 134 3.02 5.03 -4.12
CA ILE A 134 3.09 4.10 -2.99
C ILE A 134 4.30 4.40 -2.11
N SER A 135 5.50 4.54 -2.70
CA SER A 135 6.72 4.88 -1.94
C SER A 135 6.58 6.19 -1.20
N LYS A 136 6.00 7.22 -1.84
CA LYS A 136 5.76 8.50 -1.21
C LYS A 136 4.81 8.34 -0.01
N LEU A 137 3.71 7.61 -0.18
CA LEU A 137 2.74 7.39 0.88
C LEU A 137 3.36 6.63 2.07
N ALA A 138 4.19 5.63 1.82
CA ALA A 138 4.91 4.94 2.90
C ALA A 138 5.81 5.91 3.70
N SER A 139 6.56 6.77 3.01
CA SER A 139 7.36 7.81 3.68
C SER A 139 6.51 8.84 4.44
N ASP A 140 5.33 9.19 3.93
CA ASP A 140 4.41 10.09 4.63
C ASP A 140 3.85 9.43 5.89
N PHE A 141 3.57 8.12 5.88
CA PHE A 141 3.20 7.35 7.07
C PHE A 141 4.33 7.30 8.11
N GLU A 142 5.58 7.08 7.70
CA GLU A 142 6.73 7.11 8.62
C GLU A 142 6.87 8.46 9.32
N LYS A 143 6.80 9.55 8.55
CA LYS A 143 6.83 10.90 9.11
C LYS A 143 5.67 11.14 10.08
N PHE A 144 4.48 10.65 9.73
CA PHE A 144 3.33 10.74 10.62
C PHE A 144 3.55 9.95 11.91
N ILE A 145 4.13 8.76 11.85
CA ILE A 145 4.50 7.97 13.04
C ILE A 145 5.51 8.74 13.90
N ASP A 146 6.52 9.36 13.29
CA ASP A 146 7.47 10.23 13.99
C ASP A 146 6.77 11.41 14.67
N GLU A 147 5.82 12.08 13.99
CA GLU A 147 5.01 13.14 14.58
C GLU A 147 4.23 12.65 15.81
N LEU A 148 3.60 11.48 15.74
CA LEU A 148 2.90 10.87 16.87
C LEU A 148 3.85 10.60 18.05
N TYR A 149 5.08 10.15 17.77
CA TYR A 149 6.11 9.95 18.79
C TYR A 149 6.62 11.25 19.40
N GLN A 150 6.74 12.33 18.64
CA GLN A 150 7.15 13.64 19.15
C GLN A 150 6.05 14.29 19.99
N ALA A 151 4.79 14.08 19.60
CA ALA A 151 3.61 14.54 20.33
C ALA A 151 3.28 13.67 21.56
N ASN A 152 4.03 12.60 21.83
CA ASN A 152 3.75 11.62 22.89
C ASN A 152 2.36 10.98 22.79
N LEU A 153 1.81 10.87 21.58
CA LEU A 153 0.51 10.25 21.31
C LEU A 153 0.60 8.72 21.19
N ILE A 154 1.80 8.20 20.92
CA ILE A 154 2.11 6.77 20.92
C ILE A 154 3.41 6.53 21.71
N ARG A 155 3.57 5.31 22.24
CA ARG A 155 4.66 4.98 23.17
C ARG A 155 5.94 4.63 22.43
N ARG A 156 7.04 5.35 22.69
CA ARG A 156 8.37 4.93 22.23
C ARG A 156 8.77 3.64 22.92
N LYS A 157 9.21 2.65 22.15
CA LYS A 157 9.76 1.42 22.70
C LYS A 157 11.11 1.72 23.36
N PRO A 158 11.37 1.28 24.60
CA PRO A 158 12.71 1.32 25.15
C PRO A 158 13.63 0.39 24.32
N GLY A 159 14.74 0.92 23.82
CA GLY A 159 15.80 0.13 23.17
C GLY A 159 15.77 0.05 21.64
N ILE A 160 14.81 0.67 20.95
CA ILE A 160 14.85 0.82 19.48
C ILE A 160 15.28 2.25 19.14
N SER A 161 16.52 2.41 18.68
CA SER A 161 16.96 3.67 18.06
C SER A 161 16.41 3.76 16.65
N LEU A 162 15.90 4.93 16.25
CA LEU A 162 15.49 5.20 14.86
C LEU A 162 16.67 5.06 13.88
N ASP A 163 17.92 5.15 14.37
CA ASP A 163 19.13 4.93 13.57
C ASP A 163 19.33 3.45 13.18
N SER A 164 18.62 2.51 13.82
CA SER A 164 18.70 1.08 13.48
C SER A 164 17.78 0.64 12.35
N LEU A 165 16.95 1.57 11.82
CA LEU A 165 15.97 1.34 10.76
C LEU A 165 16.28 2.11 9.46
N ARG A 166 17.41 2.84 9.40
CA ARG A 166 17.87 3.58 8.21
C ARG A 166 19.00 2.87 7.49
#